data_AF-M8DBY7-F1
#
_entry.id   AF-M8DBY7-F1
#
_cell.length_a   1.000
_cell.length_b   1.000
_cell.length_c   1.000
_cell.angle_alpha   90.00
_cell.angle_beta   90.00
_cell.angle_gamma   90.00
#
_symmetry.space_group_name_H-M   'P 1'
#
loop_
_entity.id
_entity.type
_entity.pdbx_description
1 polymer ?
#
loop_
_entity_poly.entity_id
_entity_poly.type
_entity_poly.pdbx_seq_one_letter_code
_entity_poly.pdbx_strand_id
1 'polypeptide(L)'
;MATIAGGLVGTAGLVGFGSSASNVTVAGGLIDLTGTVLGPLLDFAFSVPRAGTITSIAATFSTTVGLTLPGTVVTITAQLYFAPATSNTFAPIPGAAVTLVPPLTGVVALGTISSGIISGLSIPVLPGDRLMMVFTATAAGTGTLLTTVVGYASAGVNIV
;
A
#
# COMPACT_ATOMS: atom_id res chain seq x y z
N MET A 1 5.29 -16.85 13.49
CA MET A 1 4.56 -17.41 14.65
C MET A 1 5.52 -18.29 15.43
N ALA A 2 5.40 -18.32 16.76
CA ALA A 2 6.25 -19.09 17.66
C ALA A 2 5.50 -19.43 18.95
N THR A 3 5.82 -20.58 19.53
CA THR A 3 5.45 -20.93 20.91
C THR A 3 6.64 -20.67 21.84
N ILE A 4 6.37 -20.47 23.12
CA ILE A 4 7.41 -20.44 24.16
C ILE A 4 7.20 -21.61 25.15
N ALA A 5 8.21 -21.87 25.97
CA ALA A 5 8.21 -22.97 26.93
C ALA A 5 6.93 -22.97 27.79
N GLY A 6 6.32 -24.14 27.97
CA GLY A 6 5.06 -24.30 28.71
C GLY A 6 3.78 -24.14 27.87
N GLY A 7 3.89 -24.07 26.54
CA GLY A 7 2.71 -24.04 25.65
C GLY A 7 2.01 -22.68 25.55
N LEU A 8 2.66 -21.61 26.05
CA LEU A 8 2.17 -20.24 25.92
C LEU A 8 2.36 -19.69 24.49
N VAL A 9 1.44 -18.83 24.06
CA VAL A 9 1.52 -18.12 22.79
C VAL A 9 2.68 -17.12 22.83
N GLY A 10 3.67 -17.29 21.95
CA GLY A 10 4.85 -16.41 21.87
C GLY A 10 4.68 -15.28 20.85
N THR A 11 4.30 -15.61 19.61
CA THR A 11 3.97 -14.62 18.57
C THR A 11 2.78 -15.07 17.74
N ALA A 12 1.79 -14.20 17.54
CA ALA A 12 0.64 -14.44 16.68
C ALA A 12 0.95 -14.16 15.21
N GLY A 13 0.25 -14.85 14.31
CA GLY A 13 0.21 -14.51 12.88
C GLY A 13 -1.05 -13.70 12.62
N LEU A 14 -0.93 -12.60 11.89
CA LEU A 14 -2.07 -11.80 11.44
C LEU A 14 -2.29 -12.06 9.96
N VAL A 15 -3.54 -12.28 9.57
CA VAL A 15 -3.97 -12.22 8.17
C VAL A 15 -4.86 -11.00 8.06
N GLY A 16 -4.34 -9.92 7.46
CA GLY A 16 -5.16 -8.80 7.01
C GLY A 16 -5.76 -9.10 5.64
N PHE A 17 -6.82 -8.40 5.23
CA PHE A 17 -7.13 -8.33 3.80
C PHE A 17 -5.89 -7.82 3.05
N GLY A 18 -5.44 -8.56 2.04
CA GLY A 18 -4.26 -8.23 1.23
C GLY A 18 -2.97 -8.82 1.81
N SER A 19 -2.43 -9.84 1.13
CA SER A 19 -0.99 -10.07 1.18
C SER A 19 -0.29 -8.89 0.48
N SER A 20 1.00 -8.67 0.73
CA SER A 20 1.74 -7.57 0.11
C SER A 20 2.99 -8.11 -0.54
N ALA A 21 3.33 -7.58 -1.71
CA ALA A 21 4.66 -7.70 -2.28
C ALA A 21 5.30 -6.33 -2.37
N SER A 22 6.61 -6.31 -2.14
CA SER A 22 7.45 -5.16 -2.40
C SER A 22 8.12 -5.31 -3.77
N ASN A 23 8.63 -4.21 -4.32
CA ASN A 23 9.41 -4.18 -5.57
C ASN A 23 8.63 -4.63 -6.81
N VAL A 24 7.33 -4.31 -6.88
CA VAL A 24 6.52 -4.53 -8.08
C VAL A 24 6.89 -3.47 -9.14
N THR A 25 7.21 -3.92 -10.35
CA THR A 25 7.49 -3.02 -11.48
C THR A 25 6.22 -2.27 -11.88
N VAL A 26 6.27 -0.94 -11.86
CA VAL A 26 5.21 -0.08 -12.38
C VAL A 26 5.62 0.38 -13.78
N ALA A 27 5.13 -0.30 -14.81
CA ALA A 27 5.48 -0.01 -16.20
C ALA A 27 4.49 1.00 -16.79
N GLY A 28 4.91 2.25 -16.99
CA GLY A 28 4.03 3.30 -17.54
C GLY A 28 2.83 3.63 -16.64
N GLY A 29 2.92 3.33 -15.34
CA GLY A 29 1.81 3.49 -14.39
C GLY A 29 0.91 2.28 -14.24
N LEU A 30 1.08 1.22 -15.04
CA LEU A 30 0.29 0.00 -14.95
C LEU A 30 1.00 -1.06 -14.09
N ILE A 31 0.20 -1.92 -13.45
CA ILE A 31 0.66 -3.10 -12.72
C ILE A 31 -0.06 -4.32 -13.27
N ASP A 32 0.68 -5.31 -13.77
CA ASP A 32 0.13 -6.58 -14.22
C ASP A 32 0.44 -7.69 -13.19
N LEU A 33 -0.61 -8.30 -12.66
CA LEU A 33 -0.53 -9.41 -11.70
C LEU A 33 -0.54 -10.78 -12.36
N THR A 34 -0.47 -10.86 -13.69
CA THR A 34 -0.41 -12.12 -14.42
C THR A 34 0.82 -12.91 -13.98
N GLY A 35 0.57 -13.99 -13.23
CA GLY A 35 1.63 -14.88 -12.77
C GLY A 35 2.35 -15.55 -13.94
N THR A 36 3.61 -15.92 -13.73
CA THR A 36 4.37 -16.77 -14.66
C THR A 36 4.61 -18.14 -14.03
N VAL A 37 4.91 -19.17 -14.83
CA VAL A 37 5.20 -20.53 -14.35
C VAL A 37 6.32 -20.59 -13.29
N LEU A 38 7.15 -19.55 -13.21
CA LEU A 38 8.27 -19.41 -12.27
C LEU A 38 8.18 -18.17 -11.36
N GLY A 39 7.08 -17.40 -11.44
CA GLY A 39 6.92 -16.11 -10.77
C GLY A 39 6.05 -16.19 -9.53
N PRO A 40 6.18 -15.26 -8.57
CA PRO A 40 5.37 -15.29 -7.37
C PRO A 40 3.90 -15.04 -7.72
N LEU A 41 3.01 -15.77 -7.07
CA LEU A 41 1.56 -15.61 -7.21
C LEU A 41 1.14 -14.37 -6.40
N LEU A 42 0.91 -13.25 -7.07
CA LEU A 42 0.66 -11.96 -6.44
C LEU A 42 -0.77 -11.48 -6.71
N ASP A 43 -1.80 -12.21 -6.28
CA ASP A 43 -3.16 -11.64 -6.28
C ASP A 43 -3.42 -10.92 -4.95
N PHE A 44 -3.19 -9.61 -4.95
CA PHE A 44 -3.43 -8.73 -3.81
C PHE A 44 -4.62 -7.80 -4.01
N ALA A 45 -5.43 -8.09 -5.02
CA ALA A 45 -6.62 -7.31 -5.31
C ALA A 45 -7.81 -7.78 -4.46
N PHE A 46 -8.71 -6.86 -4.17
CA PHE A 46 -10.01 -7.15 -3.59
C PHE A 46 -11.08 -6.98 -4.67
N SER A 47 -11.98 -7.97 -4.76
CA SER A 47 -13.12 -7.93 -5.67
C SER A 47 -14.28 -7.16 -5.04
N VAL A 48 -14.82 -6.21 -5.78
CA VAL A 48 -15.97 -5.41 -5.41
C VAL A 48 -17.22 -6.29 -5.42
N PRO A 49 -17.93 -6.47 -4.29
CA PRO A 49 -19.03 -7.42 -4.19
C PRO A 49 -20.37 -6.85 -4.71
N ARG A 50 -20.49 -5.53 -4.84
CA ARG A 50 -21.70 -4.84 -5.28
C ARG A 50 -21.37 -3.54 -6.00
N ALA A 51 -22.29 -3.03 -6.81
CA ALA A 51 -22.18 -1.67 -7.32
C ALA A 51 -22.19 -0.67 -6.16
N GLY A 52 -21.41 0.40 -6.28
CA GLY A 52 -21.34 1.45 -5.26
C GLY A 52 -20.44 2.60 -5.69
N THR A 53 -20.25 3.55 -4.79
CA THR A 53 -19.33 4.67 -5.00
C THR A 53 -18.26 4.69 -3.94
N ILE A 54 -16.99 4.75 -4.34
CA ILE A 54 -15.89 5.00 -3.42
C ILE A 54 -15.95 6.47 -3.01
N THR A 55 -16.06 6.74 -1.71
CA THR A 55 -16.18 8.12 -1.18
C THR A 55 -14.99 8.57 -0.34
N SER A 56 -14.20 7.62 0.18
CA SER A 56 -12.99 7.94 0.94
C SER A 56 -12.01 6.77 0.99
N ILE A 57 -10.74 7.10 1.16
CA ILE A 57 -9.65 6.15 1.38
C ILE A 57 -8.84 6.62 2.58
N ALA A 58 -8.53 5.71 3.51
CA ALA A 58 -7.60 5.94 4.59
C ALA A 58 -6.41 4.99 4.47
N ALA A 59 -5.21 5.44 4.81
CA ALA A 59 -4.00 4.63 4.72
C ALA A 59 -3.01 4.97 5.84
N THR A 60 -2.26 3.96 6.27
CA THR A 60 -1.23 4.06 7.29
C THR A 60 -0.02 3.24 6.87
N PHE A 61 1.18 3.76 7.15
CA PHE A 61 2.45 3.07 6.98
C PHE A 61 3.26 3.17 8.26
N SER A 62 3.89 2.06 8.67
CA SER A 62 4.74 1.99 9.85
C SER A 62 6.12 1.46 9.48
N THR A 63 7.14 2.24 9.78
CA THR A 63 8.55 1.93 9.47
C THR A 63 9.08 0.84 10.39
N THR A 64 9.70 -0.21 9.85
CA THR A 64 10.24 -1.32 10.65
C THR A 64 11.76 -1.28 10.82
N VAL A 65 12.45 -0.41 10.08
CA VAL A 65 13.91 -0.22 10.16
C VAL A 65 14.21 1.26 10.25
N GLY A 66 15.00 1.68 11.25
CA GLY A 66 15.38 3.08 11.40
C GLY A 66 16.16 3.62 10.20
N LEU A 67 15.96 4.89 9.86
CA LEU A 67 16.59 5.56 8.72
C LEU A 67 17.26 6.87 9.15
N THR A 68 18.30 7.28 8.43
CA THR A 68 18.90 8.62 8.56
C THR A 68 18.83 9.31 7.20
N LEU A 69 18.07 10.39 7.13
CA LEU A 69 17.68 11.11 5.92
C LEU A 69 18.12 12.58 6.00
N PRO A 70 19.44 12.88 6.08
CA PRO A 70 19.91 14.24 6.25
C PRO A 70 19.68 15.04 4.97
N GLY A 71 18.89 16.12 5.06
CA GLY A 71 18.55 16.93 3.88
C GLY A 71 17.69 16.19 2.84
N THR A 72 17.12 15.04 3.20
CA THR A 72 16.20 14.25 2.36
C THR A 72 14.83 14.19 3.03
N VAL A 73 13.77 14.34 2.24
CA VAL A 73 12.38 14.15 2.65
C VAL A 73 11.79 13.03 1.79
N VAL A 74 11.35 11.96 2.42
CA VAL A 74 10.67 10.85 1.77
C VAL A 74 9.17 10.95 2.04
N THR A 75 8.40 11.02 0.96
CA THR A 75 6.93 11.08 1.00
C THR A 75 6.36 9.73 0.57
N ILE A 76 5.53 9.14 1.42
CA ILE A 76 4.82 7.89 1.13
C ILE A 76 3.44 8.24 0.59
N THR A 77 3.04 7.60 -0.50
CA THR A 77 1.71 7.77 -1.12
C THR A 77 1.03 6.42 -1.25
N ALA A 78 -0.22 6.32 -0.79
CA ALA A 78 -1.10 5.19 -1.05
C ALA A 78 -2.06 5.55 -2.18
N GLN A 79 -1.99 4.84 -3.30
CA GLN A 79 -2.79 5.07 -4.50
C GLN A 79 -3.70 3.87 -4.72
N LEU A 80 -4.99 4.11 -4.94
CA LEU A 80 -5.92 3.06 -5.32
C LEU A 80 -5.81 2.79 -6.82
N TYR A 81 -5.70 1.52 -7.17
CA TYR A 81 -5.69 1.01 -8.54
C TYR A 81 -6.95 0.19 -8.82
N PHE A 82 -7.29 0.10 -10.10
CA PHE A 82 -8.49 -0.55 -10.61
C PHE A 82 -8.17 -1.48 -11.78
N ALA A 83 -8.86 -2.61 -11.85
CA ALA A 83 -8.98 -3.45 -13.03
C ALA A 83 -10.43 -3.95 -13.19
N PRO A 84 -10.95 -4.11 -14.41
CA PRO A 84 -12.22 -4.78 -14.61
C PRO A 84 -12.14 -6.26 -14.19
N ALA A 85 -13.29 -6.88 -13.91
CA ALA A 85 -13.39 -8.27 -13.43
C ALA A 85 -12.60 -9.32 -14.25
N THR A 86 -12.40 -9.05 -15.55
CA THR A 86 -11.75 -9.95 -16.50
C THR A 86 -10.26 -9.65 -16.71
N SER A 87 -9.67 -8.73 -15.94
CA SER A 87 -8.29 -8.27 -16.12
C SER A 87 -7.43 -8.48 -14.87
N ASN A 88 -6.14 -8.75 -15.10
CA ASN A 88 -5.07 -8.71 -14.10
C ASN A 88 -4.18 -7.46 -14.24
N THR A 89 -4.48 -6.58 -15.20
CA THR A 89 -3.78 -5.31 -15.41
C THR A 89 -4.54 -4.18 -14.72
N PHE A 90 -3.87 -3.57 -13.75
CA PHE A 90 -4.37 -2.51 -12.89
C PHE A 90 -3.85 -1.15 -13.33
N ALA A 91 -4.73 -0.16 -13.37
CA ALA A 91 -4.40 1.25 -13.62
C ALA A 91 -4.72 2.10 -12.38
N PRO A 92 -3.96 3.17 -12.11
CA PRO A 92 -4.23 4.07 -10.99
C PRO A 92 -5.53 4.83 -11.25
N ILE A 93 -6.37 4.95 -10.22
CA ILE A 93 -7.57 5.77 -10.30
C ILE A 93 -7.20 7.24 -10.07
N PRO A 94 -7.39 8.14 -11.07
CA PRO A 94 -7.03 9.54 -10.90
C PRO A 94 -7.76 10.17 -9.70
N GLY A 95 -7.02 10.91 -8.88
CA GLY A 95 -7.56 11.57 -7.68
C GLY A 95 -7.76 10.66 -6.46
N ALA A 96 -7.56 9.34 -6.59
CA ALA A 96 -7.69 8.38 -5.49
C ALA A 96 -6.34 8.12 -4.76
N ALA A 97 -5.62 9.19 -4.44
CA ALA A 97 -4.29 9.16 -3.83
C ALA A 97 -4.31 9.76 -2.43
N VAL A 98 -3.79 9.03 -1.44
CA VAL A 98 -3.56 9.52 -0.09
C VAL A 98 -2.07 9.79 0.07
N THR A 99 -1.70 11.05 0.26
CA THR A 99 -0.34 11.39 0.69
C THR A 99 -0.25 11.24 2.20
N LEU A 100 0.66 10.40 2.69
CA LEU A 100 0.79 10.12 4.11
C LEU A 100 1.63 11.20 4.79
N VAL A 101 1.20 11.60 5.98
CA VAL A 101 1.88 12.60 6.82
C VAL A 101 2.09 12.05 8.25
N PRO A 102 3.15 12.47 8.96
CA PRO A 102 4.24 13.32 8.47
C PRO A 102 5.13 12.58 7.44
N PRO A 103 5.81 13.29 6.53
CA PRO A 103 6.82 12.68 5.68
C PRO A 103 8.03 12.23 6.53
N LEU A 104 8.80 11.27 6.02
CA LEU A 104 10.00 10.76 6.70
C LEU A 104 11.19 11.67 6.37
N THR A 105 11.85 12.21 7.39
CA THR A 105 13.01 13.11 7.22
C THR A 105 13.88 13.09 8.48
N GLY A 106 15.16 13.48 8.36
CA GLY A 106 16.08 13.49 9.50
C GLY A 106 16.31 12.08 10.05
N VAL A 107 16.30 11.93 11.37
CA VAL A 107 16.42 10.60 12.02
C VAL A 107 15.04 10.00 12.19
N VAL A 108 14.76 8.92 11.48
CA VAL A 108 13.50 8.17 11.52
C VAL A 108 13.69 6.95 12.40
N ALA A 109 12.96 6.90 13.51
CA ALA A 109 13.03 5.75 14.42
C ALA A 109 12.21 4.57 13.90
N LEU A 110 12.54 3.36 14.36
CA LEU A 110 11.68 2.18 14.22
C LEU A 110 10.31 2.49 14.82
N GLY A 111 9.25 2.09 14.12
CA GLY A 111 7.86 2.33 14.50
C GLY A 111 7.37 3.74 14.18
N THR A 112 8.12 4.55 13.43
CA THR A 112 7.61 5.83 12.91
C THR A 112 6.43 5.57 11.98
N ILE A 113 5.31 6.24 12.26
CA ILE A 113 4.05 6.09 11.53
C ILE A 113 3.78 7.34 10.70
N SER A 114 3.37 7.14 9.46
CA SER A 114 2.75 8.15 8.60
C SER A 114 1.34 7.67 8.23
N SER A 115 0.35 8.55 8.20
CA SER A 115 -1.02 8.20 7.84
C SER A 115 -1.73 9.33 7.10
N GLY A 116 -2.88 9.03 6.52
CA GLY A 116 -3.70 10.02 5.84
C GLY A 116 -5.08 9.49 5.50
N ILE A 117 -5.97 10.43 5.15
CA ILE A 117 -7.30 10.16 4.63
C ILE A 117 -7.60 11.14 3.50
N ILE A 118 -8.21 10.64 2.43
CA ILE A 118 -8.87 11.44 1.40
C ILE A 118 -10.37 11.14 1.45
N SER A 119 -11.19 12.16 1.35
CA SER A 119 -12.66 12.08 1.37
C SER A 119 -13.26 12.92 0.25
N GLY A 120 -14.57 12.82 0.06
CA GLY A 120 -15.27 13.54 -1.02
C GLY A 120 -15.01 12.95 -2.40
N LEU A 121 -14.55 11.69 -2.47
CA LEU A 121 -14.40 10.98 -3.74
C LEU A 121 -15.79 10.66 -4.33
N SER A 122 -15.83 10.54 -5.66
CA SER A 122 -17.02 10.12 -6.40
C SER A 122 -16.60 9.19 -7.53
N ILE A 123 -16.14 8.00 -7.16
CA ILE A 123 -15.63 7.00 -8.10
C ILE A 123 -16.60 5.81 -8.12
N PRO A 124 -17.36 5.61 -9.20
CA PRO A 124 -18.27 4.47 -9.31
C PRO A 124 -17.48 3.16 -9.47
N VAL A 125 -18.01 2.09 -8.90
CA VAL A 125 -17.52 0.72 -9.06
C VAL A 125 -18.68 -0.23 -9.29
N LEU A 126 -18.43 -1.33 -10.00
CA LEU A 126 -19.39 -2.37 -10.34
C LEU A 126 -19.02 -3.69 -9.66
N PRO A 127 -19.98 -4.63 -9.49
CA PRO A 127 -19.68 -5.96 -8.99
C PRO A 127 -18.64 -6.66 -9.88
N GLY A 128 -17.65 -7.28 -9.24
CA GLY A 128 -16.55 -7.98 -9.91
C GLY A 128 -15.36 -7.09 -10.27
N ASP A 129 -15.50 -5.76 -10.27
CA ASP A 129 -14.35 -4.86 -10.40
C ASP A 129 -13.31 -5.20 -9.33
N ARG A 130 -12.04 -5.03 -9.67
CA ARG A 130 -10.92 -5.38 -8.80
C ARG A 130 -10.18 -4.12 -8.43
N LEU A 131 -9.86 -4.03 -7.15
CA LEU A 131 -9.18 -2.89 -6.59
C LEU A 131 -7.91 -3.33 -5.88
N MET A 132 -6.87 -2.52 -5.94
CA MET A 132 -5.58 -2.81 -5.29
C MET A 132 -4.99 -1.53 -4.72
N MET A 133 -4.57 -1.57 -3.46
CA MET A 133 -3.87 -0.44 -2.85
C MET A 133 -2.37 -0.55 -3.09
N VAL A 134 -1.76 0.49 -3.63
CA VAL A 134 -0.33 0.50 -3.97
C VAL A 134 0.35 1.62 -3.19
N PHE A 135 1.36 1.25 -2.41
CA PHE A 135 2.19 2.21 -1.68
C PHE A 135 3.47 2.49 -2.47
N THR A 136 3.78 3.78 -2.63
CA THR A 136 5.01 4.24 -3.26
C THR A 136 5.72 5.22 -2.34
N ALA A 137 7.03 5.33 -2.49
CA ALA A 137 7.86 6.30 -1.79
C ALA A 137 8.61 7.16 -2.81
N THR A 138 8.60 8.47 -2.62
CA THR A 138 9.39 9.41 -3.42
C THR A 138 10.29 10.22 -2.50
N ALA A 139 11.52 10.47 -2.93
CA ALA A 139 12.50 11.23 -2.17
C ALA A 139 12.82 12.55 -2.88
N ALA A 140 12.89 13.63 -2.12
CA ALA A 140 13.31 14.95 -2.59
C ALA A 140 14.25 15.62 -1.58
N GLY A 141 14.99 16.63 -2.02
CA GLY A 141 15.93 17.38 -1.18
C GLY A 141 17.35 17.40 -1.74
N THR A 142 18.31 17.80 -0.92
CA THR A 142 19.73 17.93 -1.28
C THR A 142 20.60 16.77 -0.78
N GLY A 143 20.03 15.88 0.03
CA GLY A 143 20.70 14.67 0.53
C GLY A 143 20.65 13.48 -0.44
N THR A 144 20.96 12.29 0.07
CA THR A 144 20.83 11.04 -0.70
C THR A 144 19.36 10.77 -1.01
N LEU A 145 19.03 10.63 -2.31
CA LEU A 145 17.67 10.33 -2.78
C LEU A 145 17.44 8.83 -3.04
N LEU A 146 18.50 8.03 -3.05
CA LEU A 146 18.44 6.57 -3.11
C LEU A 146 18.25 6.01 -1.70
N THR A 147 16.99 5.89 -1.28
CA THR A 147 16.63 5.45 0.07
C THR A 147 15.62 4.32 0.01
N THR A 148 15.92 3.21 0.67
CA THR A 148 14.97 2.11 0.83
C THR A 148 14.19 2.31 2.13
N VAL A 149 12.86 2.40 2.03
CA VAL A 149 11.96 2.43 3.18
C VAL A 149 11.34 1.05 3.34
N VAL A 150 11.48 0.47 4.54
CA VAL A 150 10.92 -0.85 4.87
C VAL A 150 9.90 -0.67 5.99
N GLY A 151 8.73 -1.28 5.82
CA GLY A 151 7.64 -1.15 6.77
C GLY A 151 6.46 -2.06 6.44
N TYR A 152 5.41 -1.95 7.24
CA TYR A 152 4.11 -2.55 6.96
C TYR A 152 3.07 -1.46 6.77
N ALA A 153 2.07 -1.74 5.94
CA ALA A 153 1.05 -0.79 5.57
C ALA A 153 -0.35 -1.39 5.77
N SER A 154 -1.32 -0.51 5.98
CA SER A 154 -2.74 -0.85 5.98
C SER A 154 -3.54 0.25 5.31
N ALA A 155 -4.68 -0.11 4.71
CA ALA A 155 -5.58 0.84 4.10
C ALA A 155 -7.04 0.38 4.18
N GLY A 156 -7.95 1.33 4.07
CA GLY A 156 -9.39 1.10 3.98
C GLY A 156 -10.00 1.93 2.85
N VAL A 157 -10.99 1.37 2.16
CA VAL A 157 -11.74 2.02 1.09
C VAL A 157 -13.22 1.99 1.46
N ASN A 158 -13.85 3.16 1.56
CA ASN A 158 -15.28 3.23 1.83
C ASN A 158 -16.06 3.18 0.52
N ILE A 159 -16.94 2.19 0.38
CA ILE A 159 -17.85 2.01 -0.75
C ILE A 159 -19.28 2.04 -0.22
N VAL A 160 -20.06 3.05 -0.63
CA VAL A 160 -21.48 3.18 -0.27
C VAL A 160 -22.36 2.68 -1.39
#